data_AF-A0A9E2MRX1-F1
#
_entry.id   AF-A0A9E2MRX1-F1
#
_cell.length_a   1.000
_cell.length_b   1.000
_cell.length_c   1.000
_cell.angle_alpha   90.00
_cell.angle_beta   90.00
_cell.angle_gamma   90.00
#
_symmetry.space_group_name_H-M   'P 1'
#
loop_
_entity.id
_entity.type
_entity.pdbx_description
1 polymer ?
#
loop_
_entity_poly.entity_id
_entity_poly.type
_entity_poly.pdbx_seq_one_letter_code
_entity_poly.pdbx_strand_id
1 'polypeptide(L)'
;MDAEVQRYKQTKEIINVKCEPLEDVLRKYNITKIDLCNIDIEGGELDILKSIDFTTINIKMFVVENPYEVKKMRDFMESRGYVLIKTLGCDDVYQLQDAPPLKS
;
A
#
# COMPACT_ATOMS: atom_id res chain seq x y z
N MET A 1 -1.05 -15.84 -5.09
CA MET A 1 -2.35 -16.53 -5.31
C MET A 1 -2.29 -17.93 -5.98
N ASP A 2 -2.23 -18.09 -7.32
CA ASP A 2 -2.39 -19.45 -7.92
C ASP A 2 -1.22 -20.41 -7.60
N ALA A 3 0.00 -19.88 -7.48
CA ALA A 3 1.17 -20.65 -7.04
C ALA A 3 1.05 -21.14 -5.58
N GLU A 4 0.37 -20.40 -4.71
CA GLU A 4 0.22 -20.72 -3.29
C GLU A 4 -0.88 -21.76 -3.07
N VAL A 5 -1.99 -21.64 -3.79
CA VAL A 5 -3.07 -22.64 -3.80
C VAL A 5 -2.51 -24.02 -4.19
N GLN A 6 -1.63 -24.07 -5.20
CA GLN A 6 -0.95 -25.31 -5.59
C GLN A 6 0.05 -25.80 -4.54
N ARG A 7 0.83 -24.88 -3.94
CA ARG A 7 1.83 -25.21 -2.91
C ARG A 7 1.21 -25.87 -1.67
N TYR A 8 0.01 -25.45 -1.27
CA TYR A 8 -0.68 -25.97 -0.09
C TYR A 8 -1.80 -27.00 -0.38
N LYS A 9 -1.95 -27.44 -1.64
CA LYS A 9 -3.01 -28.38 -2.08
C LYS A 9 -4.42 -27.93 -1.67
N GLN A 10 -4.68 -26.63 -1.73
CA GLN A 10 -5.98 -26.07 -1.37
C GLN A 10 -6.92 -25.97 -2.58
N THR A 11 -8.21 -25.91 -2.32
CA THR A 11 -9.24 -25.60 -3.32
C THR A 11 -9.54 -24.11 -3.32
N LYS A 12 -9.74 -23.51 -4.49
CA LYS A 12 -10.09 -22.09 -4.68
C LYS A 12 -11.53 -21.98 -5.14
N GLU A 13 -12.29 -21.09 -4.52
CA GLU A 13 -13.63 -20.68 -4.96
C GLU A 13 -13.59 -19.19 -5.33
N ILE A 14 -14.26 -18.81 -6.41
CA ILE A 14 -14.42 -17.40 -6.79
C ILE A 14 -15.79 -16.96 -6.26
N ILE A 15 -15.76 -16.04 -5.29
CA ILE A 15 -16.96 -15.38 -4.78
C ILE A 15 -16.97 -13.92 -5.21
N ASN A 16 -18.15 -13.41 -5.55
CA ASN A 16 -18.33 -11.98 -5.80
C ASN A 16 -18.66 -11.29 -4.48
N VAL A 17 -17.84 -10.31 -4.12
CA VAL A 17 -18.04 -9.46 -2.94
C VAL A 17 -18.24 -8.02 -3.37
N LYS A 18 -19.09 -7.29 -2.65
CA LYS A 18 -19.24 -5.85 -2.86
C LYS A 18 -18.00 -5.16 -2.29
N CYS A 19 -17.28 -4.42 -3.12
CA CYS A 19 -16.17 -3.58 -2.70
C CYS A 19 -16.57 -2.10 -2.76
N GLU A 20 -16.01 -1.28 -1.87
CA GLU A 20 -16.12 0.17 -1.90
C GLU A 20 -14.71 0.76 -2.04
N PRO A 21 -14.49 1.79 -2.88
CA PRO A 21 -13.20 2.44 -3.00
C PRO A 21 -12.71 2.99 -1.66
N LEU A 22 -11.40 2.90 -1.39
CA LEU A 22 -10.79 3.42 -0.17
C LEU A 22 -11.14 4.90 0.05
N GLU A 23 -11.05 5.72 -0.99
CA GLU A 23 -11.38 7.15 -0.92
C GLU A 23 -12.83 7.41 -0.47
N ASP A 24 -13.77 6.58 -0.91
CA ASP A 24 -15.19 6.72 -0.54
C ASP A 24 -15.39 6.42 0.95
N VAL A 25 -14.71 5.41 1.47
CA VAL A 25 -14.73 5.06 2.90
C VAL A 25 -14.11 6.20 3.72
N LEU A 26 -12.94 6.70 3.33
CA LEU A 26 -12.27 7.79 4.05
C LEU A 26 -13.12 9.06 4.06
N ARG A 27 -13.70 9.43 2.92
CA ARG A 27 -14.59 10.59 2.79
C ARG A 27 -15.86 10.44 3.63
N LYS A 28 -16.50 9.26 3.61
CA LYS A 28 -17.71 8.97 4.39
C LYS A 28 -17.51 9.20 5.89
N TYR A 29 -16.32 8.91 6.41
CA TYR A 29 -15.99 9.07 7.83
C TYR A 29 -15.18 10.35 8.12
N ASN A 30 -14.98 11.24 7.14
CA ASN A 30 -14.17 12.45 7.25
C ASN A 30 -12.74 12.18 7.77
N ILE A 31 -12.14 11.07 7.35
CA ILE A 31 -10.78 10.68 7.74
C ILE A 31 -9.81 11.27 6.74
N THR A 32 -8.93 12.15 7.22
CA THR A 32 -7.84 12.76 6.43
C THR A 32 -6.46 12.51 7.02
N LYS A 33 -6.38 11.90 8.21
CA LYS A 33 -5.13 11.61 8.91
C LYS A 33 -5.12 10.16 9.34
N ILE A 34 -4.06 9.45 8.95
CA ILE A 34 -3.87 8.03 9.25
C ILE A 34 -2.44 7.86 9.76
N ASP A 35 -2.30 7.28 10.96
CA ASP A 35 -0.97 7.03 11.52
C ASP A 35 -0.28 5.83 10.87
N LEU A 36 -1.06 4.82 10.47
CA LEU A 36 -0.56 3.59 9.85
C LEU A 36 -1.60 3.04 8.86
N CYS A 37 -1.16 2.75 7.64
CA CYS A 37 -1.94 2.07 6.62
C CYS A 37 -1.23 0.77 6.22
N ASN A 38 -1.83 -0.38 6.53
CA ASN A 38 -1.35 -1.68 6.08
C ASN A 38 -2.11 -2.09 4.81
N ILE A 39 -1.38 -2.42 3.74
CA ILE A 39 -1.94 -2.87 2.47
C ILE A 39 -1.35 -4.23 2.15
N ASP A 40 -2.19 -5.25 2.28
CA ASP A 40 -1.89 -6.64 2.03
C ASP A 40 -3.14 -7.24 1.37
N ILE A 41 -3.13 -7.32 0.04
CA ILE A 41 -4.29 -7.78 -0.75
C ILE A 41 -3.93 -8.92 -1.70
N GLU A 42 -2.77 -9.55 -1.49
CA GLU A 42 -2.27 -10.69 -2.27
C GLU A 42 -2.13 -10.36 -3.77
N GLY A 43 -1.84 -9.09 -4.09
CA GLY A 43 -1.62 -8.52 -5.42
C GLY A 43 -2.52 -7.31 -5.75
N GLY A 44 -1.91 -6.22 -6.21
CA GLY A 44 -2.59 -5.00 -6.69
C GLY A 44 -2.37 -3.77 -5.79
N GLU A 45 -1.44 -3.88 -4.83
CA GLU A 45 -1.12 -2.89 -3.81
C GLU A 45 -0.74 -1.54 -4.43
N LEU A 46 0.06 -1.57 -5.49
CA LEU A 46 0.49 -0.37 -6.20
C LEU A 46 -0.69 0.38 -6.83
N ASP A 47 -1.73 -0.31 -7.28
CA ASP A 47 -2.91 0.34 -7.86
C ASP A 47 -3.81 0.97 -6.79
N ILE A 48 -3.91 0.36 -5.61
CA ILE A 48 -4.51 1.02 -4.43
C ILE A 48 -3.73 2.28 -4.09
N LEU A 49 -2.40 2.19 -3.98
CA LEU A 49 -1.57 3.35 -3.66
C LEU A 49 -1.72 4.48 -4.67
N LYS A 50 -1.79 4.17 -5.98
CA LYS A 50 -2.07 5.18 -7.02
C LYS A 50 -3.45 5.82 -6.91
N SER A 51 -4.42 5.12 -6.33
CA SER A 51 -5.79 5.62 -6.15
C SER A 51 -5.95 6.57 -4.97
N ILE A 52 -4.94 6.74 -4.13
CA ILE A 52 -5.00 7.65 -2.97
C ILE A 52 -4.66 9.07 -3.42
N ASP A 53 -5.56 10.02 -3.14
CA ASP A 53 -5.23 11.43 -3.18
C ASP A 53 -4.36 11.86 -1.96
N PHE A 54 -3.04 11.78 -2.13
CA PHE A 54 -2.06 12.22 -1.13
C PHE A 54 -2.07 13.73 -0.85
N THR A 55 -2.82 14.54 -1.60
CA THR A 55 -2.97 15.98 -1.32
C THR A 55 -4.02 16.23 -0.24
N THR A 56 -4.98 15.31 -0.07
CA THR A 56 -6.06 15.43 0.91
C THR A 56 -5.93 14.43 2.06
N ILE A 57 -5.32 13.27 1.81
CA ILE A 57 -5.09 12.23 2.81
C ILE A 57 -3.63 12.22 3.25
N ASN A 58 -3.39 12.48 4.53
CA ASN A 58 -2.08 12.41 5.15
C ASN A 58 -1.91 11.06 5.87
N ILE A 59 -0.99 10.24 5.37
CA ILE A 59 -0.67 8.92 5.92
C ILE A 59 0.77 8.96 6.43
N LYS A 60 1.00 8.72 7.72
CA LYS A 60 2.35 8.80 8.29
C LYS A 60 3.22 7.61 7.89
N MET A 61 2.64 6.41 7.90
CA MET A 61 3.35 5.18 7.60
C MET A 61 2.52 4.23 6.75
N PHE A 62 3.20 3.55 5.84
CA PHE A 62 2.65 2.41 5.13
C PHE A 62 3.42 1.14 5.47
N VAL A 63 2.70 0.03 5.51
CA VAL A 63 3.24 -1.32 5.38
C VAL A 63 2.59 -1.87 4.12
N VAL A 64 3.40 -2.25 3.14
CA VAL A 64 2.89 -2.67 1.83
C VAL A 64 3.51 -3.99 1.45
N GLU A 65 2.68 -4.98 1.18
CA GLU A 65 3.13 -6.23 0.59
C GLU A 65 3.69 -5.97 -0.82
N ASN A 66 4.90 -6.44 -1.09
CA ASN A 66 5.60 -6.15 -2.35
C ASN A 66 6.41 -7.35 -2.87
N PRO A 67 5.77 -8.50 -3.14
CA PRO A 67 6.47 -9.71 -3.55
C PRO A 67 7.00 -9.67 -4.99
N TYR A 68 6.52 -8.75 -5.85
CA TYR A 68 6.76 -8.81 -7.31
C TYR A 68 7.39 -7.56 -7.94
N GLU A 69 6.93 -6.35 -7.59
CA GLU A 69 7.26 -5.13 -8.33
C GLU A 69 8.10 -4.12 -7.52
N VAL A 70 9.14 -4.62 -6.83
CA VAL A 70 9.91 -3.88 -5.83
C VAL A 70 10.34 -2.49 -6.29
N LYS A 71 10.92 -2.39 -7.49
CA LYS A 71 11.41 -1.11 -8.02
C LYS A 71 10.28 -0.10 -8.26
N LYS A 72 9.18 -0.52 -8.89
CA LYS A 72 8.06 0.38 -9.23
C LYS A 72 7.37 0.89 -7.97
N MET A 73 7.21 0.01 -6.96
CA MET A 73 6.69 0.38 -5.66
C MET A 73 7.56 1.45 -4.99
N ARG A 74 8.88 1.21 -4.93
CA ARG A 74 9.83 2.15 -4.32
C ARG A 74 9.84 3.50 -5.04
N ASP A 75 9.98 3.50 -6.36
CA ASP A 75 9.97 4.72 -7.18
C ASP A 75 8.67 5.53 -6.92
N PHE A 76 7.52 4.84 -6.84
CA PHE A 76 6.24 5.49 -6.56
C PHE A 76 6.20 6.10 -5.17
N MET A 77 6.55 5.34 -4.13
CA MET A 77 6.52 5.80 -2.74
C MET A 77 7.47 6.99 -2.52
N GLU A 78 8.68 6.92 -3.08
CA GLU A 78 9.66 8.02 -3.06
C GLU A 78 9.11 9.27 -3.75
N SER A 79 8.43 9.13 -4.89
CA SER A 79 7.80 10.26 -5.60
C SER A 79 6.68 10.93 -4.80
N ARG A 80 6.12 10.24 -3.78
CA ARG A 80 5.11 10.76 -2.85
C ARG A 80 5.71 11.26 -1.53
N GLY A 81 7.04 11.31 -1.42
CA GLY A 81 7.74 11.83 -0.24
C GLY A 81 7.95 10.80 0.88
N TYR A 82 7.74 9.52 0.60
CA TYR A 82 7.99 8.46 1.56
C TYR A 82 9.40 7.90 1.42
N VAL A 83 9.96 7.44 2.53
CA VAL A 83 11.22 6.69 2.57
C VAL A 83 10.97 5.28 3.04
N LEU A 84 11.68 4.33 2.43
CA LEU A 84 11.75 2.98 2.94
C LEU A 84 12.54 2.96 4.24
N ILE A 85 11.89 2.59 5.34
CA ILE A 85 12.53 2.43 6.65
C ILE A 85 13.09 1.01 6.80
N LYS A 86 12.32 0.00 6.38
CA LYS A 86 12.70 -1.40 6.54
C LYS A 86 11.93 -2.31 5.59
N THR A 87 12.57 -3.39 5.15
CA THR A 87 11.90 -4.53 4.51
C THR A 87 11.80 -5.68 5.52
N LEU A 88 10.61 -6.25 5.66
CA LEU A 88 10.26 -7.35 6.57
C LEU A 88 9.72 -8.52 5.73
N GLY A 89 10.62 -9.34 5.18
CA GLY A 89 10.20 -10.40 4.26
C GLY A 89 9.67 -9.82 2.95
N CYS A 90 8.40 -10.02 2.66
CA CYS A 90 7.72 -9.46 1.48
C CYS A 90 7.13 -8.07 1.73
N ASP A 91 7.11 -7.59 2.99
CA ASP A 91 6.58 -6.29 3.35
C ASP A 91 7.64 -5.19 3.30
N ASP A 92 7.33 -4.06 2.69
CA ASP A 92 8.12 -2.84 2.77
C ASP A 92 7.42 -1.82 3.70
N VAL A 93 8.17 -1.29 4.67
CA VAL A 93 7.71 -0.26 5.61
C VAL A 93 8.18 1.11 5.15
N TYR A 94 7.24 1.99 4.85
CA TYR A 94 7.48 3.35 4.39
C TYR A 94 7.03 4.38 5.42
N GLN A 95 7.79 5.46 5.57
CA GLN A 95 7.45 6.59 6.41
C GLN A 95 7.48 7.88 5.61
N LEU A 96 6.49 8.75 5.81
CA LEU A 96 6.46 10.09 5.22
C LEU A 96 7.62 10.92 5.79
N GLN A 97 8.43 11.54 4.93
CA GLN A 97 9.49 12.44 5.38
C GLN A 97 8.90 13.75 5.92
N ASP A 98 9.35 14.18 7.09
CA ASP A 98 9.11 15.53 7.57
C ASP A 98 10.00 16.52 6.81
N ALA A 99 9.43 17.16 5.78
CA ALA A 99 10.08 18.06 4.81
C ALA A 99 11.21 17.41 3.96
N PRO A 100 11.41 17.85 2.70
CA PRO A 100 12.44 17.26 1.86
C PRO A 100 13.84 17.51 2.47
N PRO A 101 14.79 16.57 2.35
CA PRO A 101 16.17 16.84 2.68
C PRO A 101 16.62 18.05 1.86
N LEU A 102 17.24 19.04 2.51
CA LEU A 102 17.98 20.09 1.82
C LEU A 102 18.97 19.38 0.89
N LYS A 103 18.76 19.47 -0.42
CA LYS A 103 19.73 18.97 -1.41
C LYS A 103 21.00 19.79 -1.24
N SER A 104 22.07 19.11 -0.80
CA SER A 104 23.45 19.62 -0.81
C SER A 104 23.98 19.76 -2.23
#